data_AF-A0A954W5C6-F1
#
_entry.id   AF-A0A954W5C6-F1
#
_cell.length_a   1.000
_cell.length_b   1.000
_cell.length_c   1.000
_cell.angle_alpha   90.00
_cell.angle_beta   90.00
_cell.angle_gamma   90.00
#
_symmetry.space_group_name_H-M   'P 1'
#
loop_
_entity.id
_entity.type
_entity.pdbx_description
1 polymer ?
#
loop_
_entity_poly.entity_id
_entity_poly.type
_entity_poly.pdbx_seq_one_letter_code
_entity_poly.pdbx_strand_id
1 'polypeptide(L)'
;LASADSYKATGEVTWTADGKLGPAPVMKLGGTFELGAIGDFARDQAFSYGGWIRAGRDNVSGGILARMDEQADYRGWDLWQQGNALAVHIIDKWPENGLKVKTRDAVLKPGQWQHVFATYDGTGKPEGVKIYVDGKETPLAVENNTLKPDATIHTNTPLRIGQRSHTQVFDGGAIQDVRIYQRGLSAAEVQAIAGTAPLQTMLATPADQRTPQQRDALFNFYLGTLDAEYPALAKAVTDLEAEQATIKARSPVTHVQVERMNSQAMAHILTRGEYDRPTEEVAAATPAALHPLPENAPQNRLGLAHWLMDSANPLTARVTVNRFWQQVFGQGIVATAEDFGVMGAPPTHPELLDTLAVEFRENDWDIKRFYKLMMMSATYRQASITTPQKLE
;
A
#
# COMPACT_ATOMS: atom_id res chain seq x y z
N LEU A 1 -30.02 27.30 2.67
CA LEU A 1 -30.96 26.32 2.10
C LEU A 1 -32.21 27.09 1.72
N ALA A 2 -32.38 27.45 0.45
CA ALA A 2 -33.66 27.98 -0.01
C ALA A 2 -34.67 26.84 0.05
N SER A 3 -35.76 27.01 0.81
CA SER A 3 -36.88 26.08 0.77
C SER A 3 -37.47 26.11 -0.63
N ALA A 4 -37.52 24.96 -1.30
CA ALA A 4 -38.14 24.85 -2.61
C ALA A 4 -39.67 24.94 -2.44
N ASP A 5 -40.25 26.11 -2.69
CA ASP A 5 -41.68 26.42 -2.51
C ASP A 5 -42.62 25.76 -3.55
N SER A 6 -42.23 24.66 -4.21
CA SER A 6 -43.15 23.66 -4.77
C SER A 6 -42.37 22.62 -5.59
N TYR A 7 -42.29 21.39 -5.10
CA TYR A 7 -42.06 20.23 -5.94
C TYR A 7 -43.42 19.59 -6.26
N LYS A 8 -43.62 19.19 -7.51
CA LYS A 8 -44.88 18.59 -7.96
C LYS A 8 -44.60 17.22 -8.57
N ALA A 9 -45.29 16.19 -8.10
CA ALA A 9 -45.31 14.90 -8.78
C ALA A 9 -46.14 15.02 -10.07
N THR A 10 -45.65 14.44 -11.17
CA THR A 10 -46.35 14.45 -12.46
C THR A 10 -47.51 13.46 -12.52
N GLY A 11 -47.61 12.56 -11.54
CA GLY A 11 -48.70 11.61 -11.31
C GLY A 11 -48.39 10.71 -10.12
N GLU A 12 -48.84 9.46 -10.14
CA GLU A 12 -48.64 8.53 -9.02
C GLU A 12 -47.17 8.03 -8.96
N VAL A 13 -46.52 8.27 -7.83
CA VAL A 13 -45.13 7.86 -7.61
C VAL A 13 -45.09 6.62 -6.72
N THR A 14 -44.54 5.54 -7.24
CA THR A 14 -44.27 4.32 -6.45
C THR A 14 -42.99 4.47 -5.64
N TRP A 15 -42.97 3.96 -4.41
CA TRP A 15 -41.81 4.03 -3.51
C TRP A 15 -41.29 2.64 -3.19
N THR A 16 -39.97 2.49 -3.12
CA THR A 16 -39.30 1.30 -2.58
C THR A 16 -38.82 1.57 -1.16
N ALA A 17 -38.95 0.60 -0.25
CA ALA A 17 -38.44 0.69 1.10
C ALA A 17 -36.90 0.59 1.15
N ASP A 18 -36.29 -0.08 0.16
CA ASP A 18 -34.85 -0.40 0.13
C ASP A 18 -34.00 0.73 -0.48
N GLY A 19 -34.26 1.98 -0.08
CA GLY A 19 -33.44 3.11 -0.51
C GLY A 19 -32.18 3.28 0.34
N LYS A 20 -31.19 3.98 -0.20
CA LYS A 20 -29.90 4.20 0.47
C LYS A 20 -30.04 5.00 1.77
N LEU A 21 -31.00 5.92 1.83
CA LEU A 21 -31.22 6.87 2.93
C LEU A 21 -32.63 6.79 3.54
N GLY A 22 -33.38 5.72 3.27
CA GLY A 22 -34.81 5.58 3.58
C GLY A 22 -35.61 5.23 2.32
N PRO A 23 -36.96 5.33 2.33
CA PRO A 23 -37.76 5.04 1.15
C PRO A 23 -37.39 5.93 -0.05
N ALA A 24 -37.33 5.34 -1.25
CA ALA A 24 -36.94 6.03 -2.48
C ALA A 24 -38.06 5.98 -3.53
N PRO A 25 -38.34 7.06 -4.25
CA PRO A 25 -39.26 7.04 -5.37
C PRO A 25 -38.64 6.26 -6.54
N VAL A 26 -39.46 5.45 -7.21
CA VAL A 26 -39.11 4.70 -8.42
C VAL A 26 -39.73 5.40 -9.61
N MET A 27 -38.90 5.83 -10.55
CA MET A 27 -39.27 6.62 -11.71
C MET A 27 -39.95 5.75 -12.77
N LYS A 28 -41.10 6.23 -13.25
CA LYS A 28 -41.85 5.68 -14.39
C LYS A 28 -42.51 6.82 -15.15
N LEU A 29 -42.98 6.55 -16.37
CA LEU A 29 -43.74 7.56 -17.12
C LEU A 29 -44.99 7.96 -16.34
N GLY A 30 -45.15 9.27 -16.09
CA GLY A 30 -46.21 9.82 -15.24
C GLY A 30 -45.98 9.66 -13.73
N GLY A 31 -44.80 9.21 -13.30
CA GLY A 31 -44.40 9.05 -11.89
C GLY A 31 -43.03 9.68 -11.63
N THR A 32 -42.90 10.97 -11.91
CA THR A 32 -41.67 11.76 -11.81
C THR A 32 -41.91 13.07 -11.05
N PHE A 33 -40.89 13.91 -10.87
CA PHE A 33 -41.01 15.18 -10.16
C PHE A 33 -40.59 16.38 -11.01
N GLU A 34 -41.30 17.49 -10.84
CA GLU A 34 -40.96 18.81 -11.37
C GLU A 34 -40.64 19.78 -10.23
N LEU A 35 -39.53 20.51 -10.36
CA LEU A 35 -38.96 21.40 -9.33
C LEU A 35 -38.91 22.87 -9.79
N GLY A 36 -39.84 23.26 -10.65
CA GLY A 36 -39.98 24.65 -11.10
C GLY A 36 -38.72 25.23 -11.76
N ALA A 37 -38.38 26.48 -11.44
CA ALA A 37 -37.31 27.23 -12.08
C ALA A 37 -35.88 26.91 -11.58
N ILE A 38 -35.72 25.93 -10.69
CA ILE A 38 -34.39 25.56 -10.19
C ILE A 38 -33.49 25.09 -11.34
N GLY A 39 -32.21 25.48 -11.28
CA GLY A 39 -31.21 25.02 -12.23
C GLY A 39 -31.24 25.70 -13.60
N ASP A 40 -31.88 26.86 -13.73
CA ASP A 40 -31.74 27.70 -14.92
C ASP A 40 -30.39 28.43 -14.89
N PHE A 41 -29.38 27.79 -15.46
CA PHE A 41 -28.00 28.27 -15.45
C PHE A 41 -27.63 28.96 -16.76
N ALA A 42 -26.67 29.89 -16.71
CA ALA A 42 -26.05 30.41 -17.92
C ALA A 42 -25.02 29.41 -18.48
N ARG A 43 -24.75 29.47 -19.79
CA ARG A 43 -23.78 28.59 -20.46
C ARG A 43 -22.37 28.72 -19.91
N ASP A 44 -21.99 29.90 -19.47
CA ASP A 44 -20.70 30.26 -18.90
C ASP A 44 -20.66 30.21 -17.37
N GLN A 45 -21.75 29.80 -16.72
CA GLN A 45 -21.81 29.61 -15.29
C GLN A 45 -21.32 28.21 -14.92
N ALA A 46 -20.42 28.13 -13.93
CA ALA A 46 -20.07 26.86 -13.31
C ALA A 46 -21.22 26.35 -12.42
N PHE A 47 -21.57 25.07 -12.51
CA PHE A 47 -22.60 24.45 -11.68
C PHE A 47 -22.33 22.97 -11.46
N SER A 48 -23.03 22.36 -10.50
CA SER A 48 -22.84 20.94 -10.18
C SER A 48 -24.12 20.34 -9.62
N TYR A 49 -24.35 19.06 -9.91
CA TYR A 49 -25.62 18.42 -9.62
C TYR A 49 -25.51 16.89 -9.62
N GLY A 50 -26.39 16.23 -8.88
CA GLY A 50 -26.41 14.78 -8.81
C GLY A 50 -27.15 14.29 -7.57
N GLY A 51 -26.94 13.03 -7.22
CA GLY A 51 -27.54 12.39 -6.06
C GLY A 51 -27.33 10.88 -6.06
N TRP A 52 -28.00 10.19 -5.15
CA TRP A 52 -28.04 8.74 -5.12
C TRP A 52 -29.01 8.22 -6.17
N ILE A 53 -28.58 7.24 -6.96
CA ILE A 53 -29.45 6.55 -7.90
C ILE A 53 -29.31 5.04 -7.76
N ARG A 54 -30.37 4.33 -8.15
CA ARG A 54 -30.35 2.90 -8.39
C ARG A 54 -30.92 2.66 -9.78
N ALA A 55 -30.06 2.35 -10.75
CA ALA A 55 -30.50 2.03 -12.10
C ALA A 55 -31.40 0.78 -12.07
N GLY A 56 -32.54 0.83 -12.76
CA GLY A 56 -33.55 -0.24 -12.71
C GLY A 56 -33.12 -1.49 -13.47
N ARG A 57 -33.06 -1.40 -14.79
CA ARG A 57 -32.71 -2.49 -15.70
C ARG A 57 -31.50 -2.11 -16.55
N ASP A 58 -30.81 -3.11 -17.09
CA ASP A 58 -29.76 -2.89 -18.08
C ASP A 58 -30.30 -2.19 -19.32
N ASN A 59 -29.42 -1.44 -19.99
CA ASN A 59 -29.66 -0.84 -21.30
C ASN A 59 -30.82 0.19 -21.39
N VAL A 60 -31.25 0.76 -20.26
CA VAL A 60 -32.21 1.87 -20.23
C VAL A 60 -31.54 3.15 -20.74
N SER A 61 -32.30 3.99 -21.46
CA SER A 61 -31.87 5.33 -21.83
C SER A 61 -32.92 6.35 -21.40
N GLY A 62 -32.54 7.28 -20.53
CA GLY A 62 -33.48 8.20 -19.90
C GLY A 62 -32.82 9.26 -19.02
N GLY A 63 -33.56 10.35 -18.79
CA GLY A 63 -33.08 11.49 -17.99
C GLY A 63 -33.17 11.19 -16.50
N ILE A 64 -32.03 11.24 -15.79
CA ILE A 64 -31.98 11.10 -14.33
C ILE A 64 -32.34 12.45 -13.71
N LEU A 65 -31.66 13.52 -14.14
CA LEU A 65 -31.93 14.91 -13.79
C LEU A 65 -31.87 15.71 -15.08
N ALA A 66 -32.85 16.55 -15.36
CA ALA A 66 -32.83 17.33 -16.60
C ALA A 66 -33.60 18.63 -16.50
N ARG A 67 -33.05 19.67 -17.09
CA ARG A 67 -33.77 20.89 -17.44
C ARG A 67 -33.58 21.07 -18.95
N MET A 68 -34.39 20.38 -19.72
CA MET A 68 -34.22 20.22 -21.17
C MET A 68 -35.54 20.45 -21.91
N ASP A 69 -35.52 21.31 -22.92
CA ASP A 69 -36.67 21.64 -23.75
C ASP A 69 -36.51 21.03 -25.15
N GLU A 70 -37.14 19.87 -25.36
CA GLU A 70 -37.11 19.15 -26.64
C GLU A 70 -37.80 19.92 -27.78
N GLN A 71 -38.73 20.84 -27.48
CA GLN A 71 -39.41 21.66 -28.49
C GLN A 71 -38.55 22.84 -28.92
N ALA A 72 -37.62 23.29 -28.07
CA ALA A 72 -36.62 24.30 -28.38
C ALA A 72 -35.28 23.66 -28.78
N ASP A 73 -35.31 22.73 -29.73
CA ASP A 73 -34.12 22.04 -30.26
C ASP A 73 -33.25 21.34 -29.18
N TYR A 74 -33.89 20.77 -28.16
CA TYR A 74 -33.22 20.19 -26.98
C TYR A 74 -32.34 21.18 -26.24
N ARG A 75 -32.73 22.46 -26.14
CA ARG A 75 -31.99 23.44 -25.32
C ARG A 75 -32.02 23.05 -23.85
N GLY A 76 -30.89 23.18 -23.16
CA GLY A 76 -30.77 22.97 -21.72
C GLY A 76 -29.63 22.03 -21.33
N TRP A 77 -29.78 21.35 -20.20
CA TRP A 77 -28.78 20.42 -19.66
C TRP A 77 -29.39 19.21 -18.97
N ASP A 78 -28.64 18.11 -18.88
CA ASP A 78 -29.08 16.90 -18.18
C ASP A 78 -27.92 16.05 -17.62
N LEU A 79 -28.29 15.16 -16.69
CA LEU A 79 -27.60 13.94 -16.34
C LEU A 79 -28.42 12.77 -16.87
N TRP A 80 -27.83 12.00 -17.77
CA TRP A 80 -28.53 11.03 -18.61
C TRP A 80 -27.93 9.63 -18.44
N GLN A 81 -28.78 8.61 -18.33
CA GLN A 81 -28.36 7.22 -18.48
C GLN A 81 -28.38 6.86 -19.97
N GLN A 82 -27.26 6.37 -20.51
CA GLN A 82 -27.19 5.80 -21.87
C GLN A 82 -26.70 4.37 -21.79
N GLY A 83 -27.65 3.43 -21.67
CA GLY A 83 -27.36 2.05 -21.35
C GLY A 83 -26.75 1.94 -19.95
N ASN A 84 -25.57 1.34 -19.80
CA ASN A 84 -24.89 1.25 -18.51
C ASN A 84 -23.82 2.36 -18.31
N ALA A 85 -23.84 3.39 -19.16
CA ALA A 85 -22.99 4.56 -19.06
C ALA A 85 -23.80 5.79 -18.61
N LEU A 86 -23.09 6.79 -18.13
CA LEU A 86 -23.64 8.11 -17.83
C LEU A 86 -23.22 9.11 -18.90
N ALA A 87 -24.08 10.05 -19.22
CA ALA A 87 -23.79 11.16 -20.11
C ALA A 87 -24.29 12.48 -19.54
N VAL A 88 -23.65 13.56 -19.99
CA VAL A 88 -24.06 14.93 -19.71
C VAL A 88 -24.18 15.67 -21.02
N HIS A 89 -25.30 16.39 -21.18
CA HIS A 89 -25.51 17.31 -22.28
C HIS A 89 -25.56 18.75 -21.77
N ILE A 90 -25.00 19.68 -22.56
CA ILE A 90 -25.16 21.14 -22.41
C ILE A 90 -25.44 21.68 -23.80
N ILE A 91 -26.66 22.14 -24.06
CA ILE A 91 -27.18 22.35 -25.42
C ILE A 91 -27.86 23.71 -25.53
N ASP A 92 -27.52 24.45 -26.59
CA ASP A 92 -28.36 25.53 -27.09
C ASP A 92 -29.26 25.06 -28.24
N LYS A 93 -28.70 24.27 -29.15
CA LYS A 93 -29.41 23.66 -30.28
C LYS A 93 -28.75 22.34 -30.67
N TRP A 94 -29.46 21.22 -30.60
CA TRP A 94 -28.88 19.91 -30.90
C TRP A 94 -29.06 19.48 -32.36
N PRO A 95 -28.03 18.91 -33.02
CA PRO A 95 -26.64 18.73 -32.55
C PRO A 95 -25.69 19.90 -32.86
N GLU A 96 -26.15 20.95 -33.52
CA GLU A 96 -25.29 21.99 -34.15
C GLU A 96 -24.57 22.91 -33.15
N ASN A 97 -25.12 23.10 -31.96
CA ASN A 97 -24.60 23.95 -30.90
C ASN A 97 -24.81 23.28 -29.54
N GLY A 98 -23.96 22.29 -29.25
CA GLY A 98 -24.05 21.52 -28.02
C GLY A 98 -22.77 20.80 -27.64
N LEU A 99 -22.71 20.42 -26.38
CA LEU A 99 -21.65 19.62 -25.78
C LEU A 99 -22.27 18.33 -25.26
N LYS A 100 -21.65 17.19 -25.59
CA LYS A 100 -22.01 15.89 -25.04
C LYS A 100 -20.77 15.11 -24.67
N VAL A 101 -20.71 14.69 -23.41
CA VAL A 101 -19.71 13.75 -22.90
C VAL A 101 -20.40 12.55 -22.29
N LYS A 102 -19.74 11.39 -22.35
CA LYS A 102 -20.22 10.11 -21.85
C LYS A 102 -19.10 9.36 -21.13
N THR A 103 -19.40 8.60 -20.09
CA THR A 103 -18.41 7.72 -19.47
C THR A 103 -17.90 6.69 -20.48
N ARG A 104 -16.58 6.48 -20.53
CA ARG A 104 -15.96 5.50 -21.44
C ARG A 104 -16.41 4.08 -21.12
N ASP A 105 -16.45 3.77 -19.83
CA ASP A 105 -16.80 2.47 -19.31
C ASP A 105 -18.29 2.41 -18.94
N ALA A 106 -18.80 1.18 -18.82
CA ALA A 106 -20.08 0.89 -18.20
C ALA A 106 -19.96 1.03 -16.68
N VAL A 107 -20.27 2.23 -16.17
CA VAL A 107 -20.10 2.58 -14.75
C VAL A 107 -21.33 2.26 -13.89
N LEU A 108 -22.50 2.12 -14.51
CA LEU A 108 -23.75 1.82 -13.81
C LEU A 108 -23.91 0.31 -13.62
N LYS A 109 -24.31 -0.07 -12.41
CA LYS A 109 -24.60 -1.44 -12.00
C LYS A 109 -26.08 -1.54 -11.63
N PRO A 110 -26.95 -2.01 -12.53
CA PRO A 110 -28.37 -2.10 -12.25
C PRO A 110 -28.68 -2.86 -10.96
N GLY A 111 -29.68 -2.37 -10.23
CA GLY A 111 -30.05 -2.87 -8.91
C GLY A 111 -29.17 -2.36 -7.76
N GLN A 112 -28.01 -1.75 -8.01
CA GLN A 112 -27.14 -1.20 -6.96
C GLN A 112 -27.34 0.29 -6.79
N TRP A 113 -27.30 0.76 -5.54
CA TRP A 113 -27.26 2.19 -5.22
C TRP A 113 -25.86 2.74 -5.45
N GLN A 114 -25.76 3.77 -6.28
CA GLN A 114 -24.52 4.47 -6.59
C GLN A 114 -24.75 5.97 -6.45
N HIS A 115 -23.78 6.68 -5.88
CA HIS A 115 -23.81 8.14 -5.86
C HIS A 115 -23.27 8.67 -7.19
N VAL A 116 -24.09 9.39 -7.95
CA VAL A 116 -23.71 9.95 -9.24
C VAL A 116 -23.73 11.46 -9.18
N PHE A 117 -22.67 12.09 -9.64
CA PHE A 117 -22.54 13.55 -9.64
C PHE A 117 -21.89 14.05 -10.92
N ALA A 118 -22.33 15.20 -11.41
CA ALA A 118 -21.73 15.92 -12.52
C ALA A 118 -21.31 17.32 -12.09
N THR A 119 -20.17 17.77 -12.59
CA THR A 119 -19.70 19.15 -12.42
C THR A 119 -19.40 19.75 -13.78
N TYR A 120 -19.69 21.04 -13.92
CA TYR A 120 -19.37 21.83 -15.11
C TYR A 120 -18.75 23.15 -14.69
N ASP A 121 -17.68 23.55 -15.36
CA ASP A 121 -16.87 24.72 -15.00
C ASP A 121 -17.23 26.02 -15.75
N GLY A 122 -18.20 25.98 -16.67
CA GLY A 122 -18.60 27.15 -17.47
C GLY A 122 -17.80 27.37 -18.76
N THR A 123 -16.74 26.60 -19.01
CA THR A 123 -15.88 26.80 -20.21
C THR A 123 -16.61 26.47 -21.52
N GLY A 124 -17.61 25.60 -21.44
CA GLY A 124 -18.32 24.98 -22.57
C GLY A 124 -17.42 24.14 -23.44
N LYS A 125 -16.40 23.56 -22.80
CA LYS A 125 -15.50 22.57 -23.38
C LYS A 125 -15.69 21.22 -22.69
N PRO A 126 -15.44 20.09 -23.37
CA PRO A 126 -15.58 18.77 -22.77
C PRO A 126 -14.73 18.57 -21.51
N GLU A 127 -13.54 19.17 -21.44
CA GLU A 127 -12.63 19.07 -20.31
C GLU A 127 -13.21 19.68 -19.03
N GLY A 128 -14.11 20.65 -19.19
CA GLY A 128 -14.81 21.33 -18.11
C GLY A 128 -15.98 20.55 -17.52
N VAL A 129 -16.37 19.42 -18.13
CA VAL A 129 -17.40 18.53 -17.61
C VAL A 129 -16.74 17.31 -16.97
N LYS A 130 -17.11 17.02 -15.72
CA LYS A 130 -16.67 15.81 -14.99
C LYS A 130 -17.87 15.02 -14.53
N ILE A 131 -17.76 13.69 -14.54
CA ILE A 131 -18.75 12.77 -13.98
C ILE A 131 -18.08 11.91 -12.92
N TYR A 132 -18.71 11.84 -11.75
CA TYR A 132 -18.27 11.10 -10.59
C TYR A 132 -19.25 9.98 -10.28
N VAL A 133 -18.71 8.80 -9.96
CA VAL A 133 -19.46 7.65 -9.45
C VAL A 133 -18.86 7.23 -8.13
N ASP A 134 -19.68 7.18 -7.08
CA ASP A 134 -19.29 6.90 -5.70
C ASP A 134 -18.12 7.79 -5.22
N GLY A 135 -18.18 9.07 -5.62
CA GLY A 135 -17.18 10.08 -5.26
C GLY A 135 -15.89 10.05 -6.07
N LYS A 136 -15.76 9.14 -7.05
CA LYS A 136 -14.56 9.00 -7.89
C LYS A 136 -14.82 9.53 -9.30
N GLU A 137 -13.92 10.36 -9.83
CA GLU A 137 -13.98 10.86 -11.20
C GLU A 137 -13.84 9.69 -12.19
N THR A 138 -14.63 9.72 -13.27
CA THR A 138 -14.64 8.69 -14.31
C THR A 138 -14.14 9.23 -15.64
N PRO A 139 -13.33 8.47 -16.40
CA PRO A 139 -12.88 8.90 -17.73
C PRO A 139 -14.04 9.08 -18.71
N LEU A 140 -13.99 10.17 -19.50
CA LEU A 140 -15.05 10.53 -20.45
C LEU A 140 -14.60 10.35 -21.91
N ALA A 141 -15.57 10.01 -22.76
CA ALA A 141 -15.54 10.11 -24.21
C ALA A 141 -16.35 11.33 -24.65
N VAL A 142 -15.83 12.09 -25.61
CA VAL A 142 -16.53 13.23 -26.20
C VAL A 142 -17.35 12.73 -27.38
N GLU A 143 -18.66 12.94 -27.35
CA GLU A 143 -19.57 12.58 -28.44
C GLU A 143 -20.02 13.79 -29.26
N ASN A 144 -20.03 15.00 -28.66
CA ASN A 144 -20.27 16.26 -29.39
C ASN A 144 -19.53 17.42 -28.72
N ASN A 145 -18.98 18.35 -29.51
CA ASN A 145 -18.23 19.52 -29.04
C ASN A 145 -18.37 20.70 -30.01
N THR A 146 -19.61 21.17 -30.18
CA THR A 146 -19.97 22.29 -31.06
C THR A 146 -20.46 23.51 -30.30
N LEU A 147 -20.49 23.45 -28.96
CA LEU A 147 -21.03 24.51 -28.09
C LEU A 147 -20.24 25.82 -28.23
N LYS A 148 -20.92 26.85 -28.75
CA LYS A 148 -20.34 28.16 -29.03
C LYS A 148 -20.27 29.06 -27.78
N PRO A 149 -19.43 30.10 -27.79
CA PRO A 149 -19.34 31.06 -26.68
C PRO A 149 -20.62 31.88 -26.46
N ASP A 150 -21.39 32.16 -27.52
CA ASP A 150 -22.64 32.93 -27.51
C ASP A 150 -23.90 32.07 -27.31
N ALA A 151 -23.72 30.77 -27.07
CA ALA A 151 -24.80 29.81 -26.85
C ALA A 151 -25.59 30.12 -25.56
N THR A 152 -26.90 29.91 -25.58
CA THR A 152 -27.76 30.00 -24.40
C THR A 152 -28.30 28.62 -24.02
N ILE A 153 -28.27 28.30 -22.73
CA ILE A 153 -28.88 27.07 -22.19
C ILE A 153 -30.09 27.39 -21.28
N HIS A 154 -30.52 28.66 -21.24
CA HIS A 154 -31.71 29.08 -20.50
C HIS A 154 -32.96 28.45 -21.12
N THR A 155 -33.85 27.98 -20.26
CA THR A 155 -35.13 27.39 -20.68
C THR A 155 -36.25 27.78 -19.74
N ASN A 156 -37.47 27.87 -20.28
CA ASN A 156 -38.68 28.10 -19.47
C ASN A 156 -39.24 26.79 -18.89
N THR A 157 -38.68 25.65 -19.29
CA THR A 157 -39.11 24.32 -18.84
C THR A 157 -38.66 24.07 -17.41
N PRO A 158 -39.45 23.39 -16.55
CA PRO A 158 -39.02 23.11 -15.20
C PRO A 158 -37.90 22.08 -15.14
N LEU A 159 -37.11 22.12 -14.07
CA LEU A 159 -36.22 21.01 -13.72
C LEU A 159 -37.04 19.77 -13.40
N ARG A 160 -36.62 18.62 -13.92
CA ARG A 160 -37.25 17.33 -13.75
C ARG A 160 -36.29 16.32 -13.11
N ILE A 161 -36.84 15.50 -12.22
CA ILE A 161 -36.18 14.31 -11.66
C ILE A 161 -36.85 13.09 -12.27
N GLY A 162 -36.05 12.22 -12.87
CA GLY A 162 -36.49 10.93 -13.44
C GLY A 162 -37.02 10.99 -14.88
N GLN A 163 -36.97 12.15 -15.53
CA GLN A 163 -37.30 12.31 -16.95
C GLN A 163 -36.58 13.50 -17.57
N ARG A 164 -36.38 13.46 -18.89
CA ARG A 164 -35.71 14.55 -19.61
C ARG A 164 -36.64 15.73 -19.89
N SER A 165 -37.81 15.43 -20.43
CA SER A 165 -38.84 16.39 -20.86
C SER A 165 -40.20 15.71 -20.65
N HIS A 166 -41.05 15.67 -21.68
CA HIS A 166 -42.33 14.96 -21.69
C HIS A 166 -42.15 13.45 -21.93
N THR A 167 -40.98 13.05 -22.44
CA THR A 167 -40.62 11.65 -22.72
C THR A 167 -39.25 11.31 -22.11
N GLN A 168 -38.72 10.12 -22.41
CA GLN A 168 -37.36 9.69 -22.03
C GLN A 168 -37.11 9.63 -20.51
N VAL A 169 -37.86 8.73 -19.87
CA VAL A 169 -37.86 8.51 -18.42
C VAL A 169 -36.71 7.59 -18.00
N PHE A 170 -36.15 7.82 -16.82
CA PHE A 170 -35.26 6.88 -16.12
C PHE A 170 -36.04 5.65 -15.60
N ASP A 171 -36.63 4.88 -16.52
CA ASP A 171 -37.63 3.86 -16.22
C ASP A 171 -37.13 2.77 -15.26
N GLY A 172 -37.88 2.58 -14.18
CA GLY A 172 -37.59 1.61 -13.12
C GLY A 172 -36.42 1.99 -12.22
N GLY A 173 -35.76 3.13 -12.46
CA GLY A 173 -34.69 3.61 -11.62
C GLY A 173 -35.19 4.39 -10.40
N ALA A 174 -34.48 4.32 -9.29
CA ALA A 174 -34.80 5.08 -8.07
C ALA A 174 -33.80 6.21 -7.82
N ILE A 175 -34.22 7.33 -7.23
CA ILE A 175 -33.39 8.53 -7.03
C ILE A 175 -33.60 9.09 -5.61
N GLN A 176 -32.51 9.48 -4.92
CA GLN A 176 -32.53 10.08 -3.57
C GLN A 176 -31.46 11.18 -3.41
N ASP A 177 -31.68 12.07 -2.43
CA ASP A 177 -30.75 13.15 -2.05
C ASP A 177 -30.21 13.92 -3.26
N VAL A 178 -31.13 14.43 -4.08
CA VAL A 178 -30.77 15.26 -5.23
C VAL A 178 -30.23 16.59 -4.73
N ARG A 179 -29.02 16.94 -5.16
CA ARG A 179 -28.35 18.20 -4.82
C ARG A 179 -27.99 18.96 -6.07
N ILE A 180 -28.15 20.27 -6.02
CA ILE A 180 -27.85 21.19 -7.11
C ILE A 180 -27.16 22.41 -6.52
N TYR A 181 -26.04 22.79 -7.13
CA TYR A 181 -25.18 23.88 -6.71
C TYR A 181 -24.97 24.85 -7.87
N GLN A 182 -25.08 26.15 -7.59
CA GLN A 182 -24.79 27.25 -8.53
C GLN A 182 -23.28 27.52 -8.71
N ARG A 183 -22.44 26.53 -8.43
CA ARG A 183 -20.97 26.58 -8.56
C ARG A 183 -20.43 25.21 -8.96
N GLY A 184 -19.23 25.20 -9.55
CA GLY A 184 -18.44 23.97 -9.73
C GLY A 184 -17.93 23.45 -8.38
N LEU A 185 -18.19 22.18 -8.09
CA LEU A 185 -17.59 21.48 -6.95
C LEU A 185 -16.25 20.84 -7.34
N SER A 186 -15.31 20.80 -6.41
CA SER A 186 -14.07 20.04 -6.55
C SER A 186 -14.30 18.54 -6.36
N ALA A 187 -13.36 17.71 -6.85
CA ALA A 187 -13.42 16.26 -6.66
C ALA A 187 -13.50 15.86 -5.16
N ALA A 188 -12.78 16.56 -4.29
CA ALA A 188 -12.81 16.33 -2.85
C ALA A 188 -14.18 16.64 -2.23
N GLU A 189 -14.83 17.73 -2.67
CA GLU A 189 -16.18 18.07 -2.22
C GLU A 189 -17.22 17.05 -2.70
N VAL A 190 -17.13 16.59 -3.96
CA VAL A 190 -18.02 15.54 -4.48
C VAL A 190 -17.82 14.23 -3.73
N GLN A 191 -16.56 13.85 -3.46
CA GLN A 191 -16.23 12.69 -2.63
C GLN A 191 -16.80 12.82 -1.22
N ALA A 192 -16.68 13.99 -0.60
CA ALA A 192 -17.27 14.26 0.70
C ALA A 192 -18.80 14.11 0.65
N ILE A 193 -19.49 14.72 -0.33
CA ILE A 193 -20.95 14.62 -0.50
C ILE A 193 -21.42 13.17 -0.64
N ALA A 194 -20.72 12.37 -1.45
CA ALA A 194 -20.99 10.94 -1.60
C ALA A 194 -20.91 10.21 -0.24
N GLY A 195 -20.04 10.67 0.66
CA GLY A 195 -19.96 10.20 2.05
C GLY A 195 -20.91 10.89 3.04
N THR A 196 -21.47 12.08 2.75
CA THR A 196 -22.12 12.95 3.75
C THR A 196 -23.56 12.60 4.06
N ALA A 197 -24.36 12.22 3.07
CA ALA A 197 -25.77 11.88 3.28
C ALA A 197 -25.97 10.67 4.22
N PRO A 198 -25.12 9.62 4.15
CA PRO A 198 -25.05 8.59 5.18
C PRO A 198 -24.74 9.14 6.58
N LEU A 199 -23.89 10.18 6.71
CA LEU A 199 -23.51 10.71 8.03
C LEU A 199 -24.67 11.42 8.73
N GLN A 200 -25.52 12.15 8.00
CA GLN A 200 -26.69 12.82 8.60
C GLN A 200 -27.72 11.81 9.14
N THR A 201 -27.99 10.74 8.39
CA THR A 201 -28.88 9.66 8.86
C THR A 201 -28.25 8.85 10.01
N MET A 202 -26.93 8.64 9.99
CA MET A 202 -26.18 8.05 11.11
C MET A 202 -26.22 8.91 12.37
N LEU A 203 -26.09 10.23 12.23
CA LEU A 203 -26.19 11.17 13.35
C LEU A 203 -27.60 11.27 13.91
N ALA A 204 -28.63 11.16 13.06
CA ALA A 204 -30.03 11.11 13.47
C ALA A 204 -30.39 9.82 14.25
N THR A 205 -29.61 8.74 14.07
CA THR A 205 -29.73 7.53 14.90
C THR A 205 -29.12 7.81 16.28
N PRO A 206 -29.83 7.50 17.39
CA PRO A 206 -29.30 7.61 18.75
C PRO A 206 -27.96 6.87 18.89
N ALA A 207 -27.02 7.45 19.66
CA ALA A 207 -25.63 6.97 19.70
C ALA A 207 -25.49 5.50 20.15
N ASP A 208 -26.37 5.04 21.04
CA ASP A 208 -26.49 3.68 21.56
C ASP A 208 -27.07 2.67 20.55
N GLN A 209 -27.79 3.16 19.54
CA GLN A 209 -28.42 2.34 18.50
C GLN A 209 -27.61 2.29 17.20
N ARG A 210 -26.48 3.00 17.12
CA ARG A 210 -25.62 3.01 15.94
C ARG A 210 -24.88 1.68 15.75
N THR A 211 -24.95 1.12 14.55
CA THR A 211 -24.19 -0.07 14.19
C THR A 211 -22.67 0.21 14.20
N PRO A 212 -21.81 -0.82 14.31
CA PRO A 212 -20.37 -0.63 14.23
C PRO A 212 -19.93 0.11 12.95
N GLN A 213 -20.51 -0.22 11.79
CA GLN A 213 -20.18 0.44 10.53
C GLN A 213 -20.55 1.93 10.52
N GLN A 214 -21.67 2.31 11.16
CA GLN A 214 -22.08 3.70 11.29
C GLN A 214 -21.12 4.48 12.21
N ARG A 215 -20.65 3.85 13.28
CA ARG A 215 -19.65 4.45 14.18
C ARG A 215 -18.31 4.66 13.48
N ASP A 216 -17.82 3.66 12.76
CA ASP A 216 -16.56 3.74 12.02
C ASP A 216 -16.62 4.82 10.93
N ALA A 217 -17.74 4.92 10.20
CA ALA A 217 -17.94 5.95 9.19
C ALA A 217 -17.93 7.38 9.79
N LEU A 218 -18.60 7.59 10.93
CA LEU A 218 -18.58 8.86 11.65
C LEU A 218 -17.19 9.20 12.20
N PHE A 219 -16.48 8.21 12.74
CA PHE A 219 -15.13 8.38 13.28
C PHE A 219 -14.13 8.73 12.18
N ASN A 220 -14.15 8.03 11.05
CA ASN A 220 -13.32 8.35 9.89
C ASN A 220 -13.60 9.75 9.32
N PHE A 221 -14.87 10.17 9.30
CA PHE A 221 -15.23 11.54 8.92
C PHE A 221 -14.65 12.57 9.90
N TYR A 222 -14.79 12.34 11.21
CA TYR A 222 -14.21 13.18 12.24
C TYR A 222 -12.70 13.32 12.05
N LEU A 223 -11.98 12.19 11.92
CA LEU A 223 -10.54 12.19 11.69
C LEU A 223 -10.14 12.96 10.41
N GLY A 224 -10.85 12.74 9.31
CA GLY A 224 -10.50 13.37 8.03
C GLY A 224 -10.89 14.85 7.88
N THR A 225 -11.82 15.35 8.70
CA THR A 225 -12.45 16.68 8.47
C THR A 225 -12.39 17.61 9.66
N LEU A 226 -12.47 17.08 10.89
CA LEU A 226 -12.58 17.88 12.12
C LEU A 226 -11.33 17.80 12.99
N ASP A 227 -10.65 16.66 12.98
CA ASP A 227 -9.40 16.49 13.72
C ASP A 227 -8.26 17.24 13.02
N ALA A 228 -7.66 18.20 13.71
CA ALA A 228 -6.64 19.07 13.14
C ALA A 228 -5.27 18.39 13.00
N GLU A 229 -5.01 17.33 13.78
CA GLU A 229 -3.71 16.65 13.83
C GLU A 229 -3.65 15.46 12.87
N TYR A 230 -4.77 14.77 12.66
CA TYR A 230 -4.86 13.56 11.86
C TYR A 230 -4.34 13.73 10.42
N PRO A 231 -4.64 14.79 9.66
CA PRO A 231 -4.08 14.96 8.32
C PRO A 231 -2.55 15.02 8.31
N ALA A 232 -1.95 15.66 9.31
CA ALA A 232 -0.49 15.74 9.43
C ALA A 232 0.13 14.38 9.78
N LEU A 233 -0.48 13.63 10.70
CA LEU A 233 -0.03 12.29 11.07
C LEU A 233 -0.21 11.27 9.93
N ALA A 234 -1.35 11.29 9.24
CA ALA A 234 -1.62 10.42 8.09
C ALA A 234 -0.62 10.67 6.96
N LYS A 235 -0.27 11.94 6.72
CA LYS A 235 0.81 12.30 5.81
C LYS A 235 2.17 11.75 6.26
N ALA A 236 2.53 11.91 7.54
CA ALA A 236 3.78 11.40 8.07
C ALA A 236 3.91 9.88 7.92
N VAL A 237 2.83 9.14 8.18
CA VAL A 237 2.78 7.68 7.96
C VAL A 237 3.01 7.35 6.49
N THR A 238 2.30 8.03 5.58
CA THR A 238 2.44 7.80 4.13
C THR A 238 3.87 8.08 3.64
N ASP A 239 4.49 9.17 4.13
CA ASP A 239 5.86 9.53 3.80
C ASP A 239 6.87 8.48 4.31
N LEU A 240 6.69 7.98 5.54
CA LEU A 240 7.52 6.93 6.15
C LEU A 240 7.36 5.58 5.44
N GLU A 241 6.15 5.22 5.00
CA GLU A 241 5.90 4.00 4.23
C GLU A 241 6.57 4.08 2.85
N ALA A 242 6.51 5.24 2.18
CA ALA A 242 7.20 5.48 0.92
C ALA A 242 8.73 5.43 1.08
N GLU A 243 9.27 5.99 2.17
CA GLU A 243 10.69 5.88 2.52
C GLU A 243 11.08 4.42 2.76
N GLN A 244 10.30 3.68 3.55
CA GLN A 244 10.55 2.27 3.82
C GLN A 244 10.55 1.44 2.52
N ALA A 245 9.59 1.66 1.63
CA ALA A 245 9.52 0.99 0.34
C ALA A 245 10.75 1.30 -0.52
N THR A 246 11.19 2.56 -0.50
CA THR A 246 12.38 3.02 -1.20
C THR A 246 13.66 2.37 -0.65
N ILE A 247 13.81 2.26 0.67
CA ILE A 247 14.93 1.56 1.30
C ILE A 247 14.95 0.09 0.89
N LYS A 248 13.79 -0.60 1.00
CA LYS A 248 13.65 -2.00 0.61
C LYS A 248 14.00 -2.24 -0.86
N ALA A 249 13.62 -1.32 -1.76
CA ALA A 249 13.91 -1.44 -3.19
C ALA A 249 15.41 -1.26 -3.53
N ARG A 250 16.15 -0.47 -2.73
CA ARG A 250 17.59 -0.22 -2.95
C ARG A 250 18.48 -1.33 -2.40
N SER A 251 18.01 -2.08 -1.41
CA SER A 251 18.79 -3.14 -0.78
C SER A 251 18.61 -4.47 -1.53
N PRO A 252 19.71 -5.15 -1.90
CA PRO A 252 19.60 -6.54 -2.35
C PRO A 252 19.02 -7.38 -1.22
N VAL A 253 17.99 -8.18 -1.53
CA VAL A 253 17.39 -9.09 -0.57
C VAL A 253 18.43 -10.14 -0.17
N THR A 254 18.99 -9.98 1.02
CA THR A 254 19.91 -10.95 1.60
C THR A 254 19.09 -12.01 2.30
N HIS A 255 19.15 -13.24 1.79
CA HIS A 255 18.51 -14.37 2.44
C HIS A 255 19.29 -14.70 3.72
N VAL A 256 18.66 -14.50 4.87
CA VAL A 256 19.20 -14.97 6.14
C VAL A 256 18.67 -16.37 6.37
N GLN A 257 19.57 -17.35 6.43
CA GLN A 257 19.19 -18.69 6.86
C GLN A 257 19.02 -18.69 8.37
N VAL A 258 17.80 -18.96 8.82
CA VAL A 258 17.47 -19.13 10.24
C VAL A 258 17.46 -20.62 10.54
N GLU A 259 18.15 -21.02 11.60
CA GLU A 259 18.12 -22.39 12.09
C GLU A 259 16.69 -22.81 12.44
N ARG A 260 16.30 -24.02 12.05
CA ARG A 260 14.97 -24.55 12.33
C ARG A 260 14.88 -24.93 13.81
N MET A 261 14.25 -24.08 14.61
CA MET A 261 14.14 -24.25 16.07
C MET A 261 13.43 -25.53 16.52
N ASN A 262 12.60 -26.13 15.64
CA ASN A 262 11.80 -27.32 15.94
C ASN A 262 12.37 -28.61 15.33
N SER A 263 13.64 -28.63 14.91
CA SER A 263 14.31 -29.83 14.38
C SER A 263 15.75 -29.91 14.82
N GLN A 264 16.24 -31.12 15.09
CA GLN A 264 17.67 -31.35 15.34
C GLN A 264 18.45 -31.34 14.01
N ALA A 265 19.67 -30.80 14.04
CA ALA A 265 20.58 -30.90 12.90
C ALA A 265 21.02 -32.37 12.75
N MET A 266 20.87 -32.92 11.54
CA MET A 266 21.20 -34.30 11.22
C MET A 266 22.20 -34.39 10.08
N ALA A 267 23.08 -35.38 10.14
CA ALA A 267 24.04 -35.71 9.09
C ALA A 267 24.05 -37.23 8.88
N HIS A 268 24.46 -37.67 7.70
CA HIS A 268 24.62 -39.10 7.39
C HIS A 268 26.06 -39.38 7.02
N ILE A 269 26.54 -40.59 7.34
CA ILE A 269 27.76 -41.13 6.74
C ILE A 269 27.50 -41.29 5.23
N LEU A 270 28.44 -40.85 4.40
CA LEU A 270 28.32 -40.92 2.95
C LEU A 270 29.21 -42.02 2.39
N THR A 271 28.68 -42.84 1.50
CA THR A 271 29.48 -43.86 0.81
C THR A 271 30.55 -43.19 -0.05
N ARG A 272 31.82 -43.27 0.36
CA ARG A 272 32.96 -42.61 -0.31
C ARG A 272 32.79 -41.09 -0.49
N GLY A 273 31.96 -40.45 0.32
CA GLY A 273 31.66 -39.01 0.20
C GLY A 273 30.63 -38.64 -0.88
N GLU A 274 29.97 -39.62 -1.51
CA GLU A 274 28.90 -39.37 -2.50
C GLU A 274 27.64 -38.83 -1.80
N TYR A 275 27.26 -37.58 -2.11
CA TYR A 275 26.18 -36.84 -1.43
C TYR A 275 24.79 -37.48 -1.61
N ASP A 276 24.59 -38.24 -2.69
CA ASP A 276 23.36 -38.93 -3.03
C ASP A 276 23.31 -40.37 -2.49
N ARG A 277 24.35 -40.80 -1.76
CA ARG A 277 24.44 -42.13 -1.13
C ARG A 277 24.61 -42.06 0.39
N PRO A 278 23.62 -41.53 1.12
CA PRO A 278 23.62 -41.54 2.58
C PRO A 278 23.47 -42.96 3.11
N THR A 279 24.15 -43.25 4.23
CA THR A 279 24.03 -44.50 4.98
C THR A 279 23.42 -44.21 6.35
N GLU A 280 24.17 -44.36 7.44
CA GLU A 280 23.69 -44.21 8.80
C GLU A 280 23.67 -42.74 9.21
N GLU A 281 22.59 -42.33 9.87
CA GLU A 281 22.49 -41.02 10.51
C GLU A 281 23.43 -40.93 11.71
N VAL A 282 24.08 -39.78 11.88
CA VAL A 282 25.03 -39.52 12.97
C VAL A 282 24.62 -38.28 13.75
N ALA A 283 24.73 -38.38 15.08
CA ALA A 283 24.53 -37.28 15.99
C ALA A 283 25.75 -36.36 16.05
N ALA A 284 25.55 -35.13 16.54
CA ALA A 284 26.64 -34.21 16.82
C ALA A 284 27.56 -34.79 17.91
N ALA A 285 28.86 -34.86 17.63
CA ALA A 285 29.88 -35.36 18.54
C ALA A 285 31.21 -34.62 18.34
N THR A 286 32.12 -34.75 19.31
CA THR A 286 33.50 -34.26 19.20
C THR A 286 34.42 -35.38 18.72
N PRO A 287 35.58 -35.06 18.12
CA PRO A 287 36.54 -36.07 17.69
C PRO A 287 37.03 -36.92 18.88
N ALA A 288 36.94 -38.24 18.76
CA ALA A 288 37.31 -39.17 19.83
C ALA A 288 38.80 -39.14 20.23
N ALA A 289 39.66 -38.57 19.39
CA ALA A 289 41.08 -38.37 19.69
C ALA A 289 41.33 -37.22 20.70
N LEU A 290 40.31 -36.43 20.99
CA LEU A 290 40.33 -35.32 21.95
C LEU A 290 39.37 -35.62 23.12
N HIS A 291 39.37 -34.73 24.12
CA HIS A 291 38.49 -34.90 25.28
C HIS A 291 37.00 -34.87 24.85
N PRO A 292 36.14 -35.64 25.53
CA PRO A 292 34.72 -35.69 25.21
C PRO A 292 34.02 -34.36 25.48
N LEU A 293 32.85 -34.17 24.86
CA LEU A 293 31.97 -33.07 25.20
C LEU A 293 31.50 -33.20 26.67
N PRO A 294 31.50 -32.14 27.48
CA PRO A 294 31.00 -32.20 28.86
C PRO A 294 29.55 -32.67 28.93
N GLU A 295 29.19 -33.48 29.93
CA GLU A 295 27.87 -34.13 30.05
C GLU A 295 26.69 -33.16 29.98
N ASN A 296 26.87 -31.93 30.48
CA ASN A 296 25.82 -30.90 30.53
C ASN A 296 25.96 -29.84 29.42
N ALA A 297 26.90 -30.00 28.48
CA ALA A 297 27.04 -29.07 27.38
C ALA A 297 25.98 -29.35 26.30
N PRO A 298 25.37 -28.30 25.72
CA PRO A 298 24.38 -28.50 24.67
C PRO A 298 25.04 -29.10 23.42
N GLN A 299 24.45 -30.14 22.83
CA GLN A 299 24.96 -30.77 21.60
C GLN A 299 24.58 -29.95 20.35
N ASN A 300 25.02 -28.70 20.32
CA ASN A 300 24.80 -27.75 19.24
C ASN A 300 26.03 -26.86 19.05
N ARG A 301 25.92 -25.85 18.18
CA ARG A 301 27.04 -24.95 17.85
C ARG A 301 27.60 -24.20 19.08
N LEU A 302 26.75 -23.87 20.05
CA LEU A 302 27.19 -23.21 21.28
C LEU A 302 28.04 -24.14 22.14
N GLY A 303 27.62 -25.40 22.31
CA GLY A 303 28.43 -26.38 23.04
C GLY A 303 29.74 -26.70 22.36
N LEU A 304 29.76 -26.79 21.02
CA LEU A 304 31.00 -26.92 20.25
C LEU A 304 31.93 -25.71 20.47
N ALA A 305 31.40 -24.49 20.51
CA ALA A 305 32.20 -23.28 20.76
C ALA A 305 32.83 -23.30 22.17
N HIS A 306 32.08 -23.70 23.19
CA HIS A 306 32.61 -23.88 24.53
C HIS A 306 33.68 -24.98 24.60
N TRP A 307 33.46 -26.12 23.93
CA TRP A 307 34.42 -27.22 23.85
C TRP A 307 35.72 -26.83 23.11
N LEU A 308 35.62 -26.02 22.05
CA LEU A 308 36.80 -25.51 21.34
C LEU A 308 37.66 -24.62 22.24
N MET A 309 37.03 -23.83 23.10
CA MET A 309 37.72 -22.92 24.02
C MET A 309 38.07 -23.57 25.37
N ASP A 310 37.70 -24.83 25.58
CA ASP A 310 37.94 -25.54 26.84
C ASP A 310 39.44 -25.71 27.09
N SER A 311 39.85 -25.57 28.36
CA SER A 311 41.24 -25.77 28.79
C SER A 311 41.77 -27.19 28.54
N ALA A 312 40.89 -28.18 28.45
CA ALA A 312 41.22 -29.55 28.06
C ALA A 312 41.47 -29.69 26.55
N ASN A 313 41.18 -28.67 25.73
CA ASN A 313 41.56 -28.63 24.32
C ASN A 313 43.02 -28.14 24.19
N PRO A 314 43.98 -29.00 23.81
CA PRO A 314 45.37 -28.58 23.70
C PRO A 314 45.65 -27.81 22.39
N LEU A 315 44.75 -27.86 21.40
CA LEU A 315 45.05 -27.38 20.04
C LEU A 315 44.71 -25.91 19.84
N THR A 316 43.58 -25.44 20.35
CA THR A 316 43.05 -24.10 20.05
C THR A 316 44.06 -23.00 20.34
N ALA A 317 44.65 -23.01 21.55
CA ALA A 317 45.68 -22.04 21.92
C ALA A 317 46.96 -22.22 21.09
N ARG A 318 47.48 -23.45 20.97
CA ARG A 318 48.71 -23.76 20.21
C ARG A 318 48.65 -23.32 18.74
N VAL A 319 47.57 -23.64 18.05
CA VAL A 319 47.35 -23.25 16.65
C VAL A 319 47.27 -21.73 16.52
N THR A 320 46.55 -21.08 17.44
CA THR A 320 46.36 -19.63 17.43
C THR A 320 47.68 -18.89 17.65
N VAL A 321 48.44 -19.26 18.68
CA VAL A 321 49.74 -18.62 18.96
C VAL A 321 50.76 -18.90 17.87
N ASN A 322 50.73 -20.08 17.25
CA ASN A 322 51.61 -20.38 16.11
C ASN A 322 51.31 -19.50 14.90
N ARG A 323 50.03 -19.23 14.60
CA ARG A 323 49.63 -18.30 13.54
C ARG A 323 50.06 -16.87 13.85
N PHE A 324 49.88 -16.41 15.09
CA PHE A 324 50.36 -15.10 15.52
C PHE A 324 51.88 -14.99 15.45
N TRP A 325 52.60 -16.02 15.90
CA TRP A 325 54.04 -16.11 15.78
C TRP A 325 54.48 -16.03 14.32
N GLN A 326 53.87 -16.81 13.43
CA GLN A 326 54.16 -16.77 12.00
C GLN A 326 53.94 -15.37 11.39
N GLN A 327 52.90 -14.65 11.81
CA GLN A 327 52.66 -13.29 11.33
C GLN A 327 53.73 -12.30 11.77
N VAL A 328 54.35 -12.51 12.94
CA VAL A 328 55.40 -11.63 13.48
C VAL A 328 56.79 -12.01 12.94
N PHE A 329 57.08 -13.30 12.84
CA PHE A 329 58.42 -13.83 12.54
C PHE A 329 58.56 -14.48 11.16
N GLY A 330 57.49 -14.49 10.35
CA GLY A 330 57.44 -15.07 9.00
C GLY A 330 57.25 -16.59 8.95
N GLN A 331 57.86 -17.32 9.89
CA GLN A 331 57.76 -18.78 10.00
C GLN A 331 57.17 -19.17 11.36
N GLY A 332 56.16 -20.05 11.35
CA GLY A 332 55.59 -20.62 12.58
C GLY A 332 56.58 -21.53 13.31
N ILE A 333 56.40 -21.69 14.63
CA ILE A 333 57.12 -22.71 15.43
C ILE A 333 56.83 -24.11 14.86
N VAL A 334 55.58 -24.35 14.46
CA VAL A 334 55.16 -25.40 13.54
C VAL A 334 55.09 -24.78 12.14
N ALA A 335 55.88 -25.31 11.21
CA ALA A 335 56.00 -24.76 9.87
C ALA A 335 54.70 -24.88 9.05
N THR A 336 53.96 -25.97 9.25
CA THR A 336 52.68 -26.25 8.60
C THR A 336 51.53 -25.70 9.46
N ALA A 337 51.29 -24.39 9.39
CA ALA A 337 50.27 -23.75 10.23
C ALA A 337 48.84 -24.29 10.05
N GLU A 338 48.57 -24.95 8.92
CA GLU A 338 47.27 -25.59 8.61
C GLU A 338 47.19 -27.07 9.01
N ASP A 339 48.28 -27.69 9.48
CA ASP A 339 48.29 -29.09 9.90
C ASP A 339 49.20 -29.32 11.12
N PHE A 340 48.56 -29.57 12.26
CA PHE A 340 49.18 -29.93 13.54
C PHE A 340 49.10 -31.46 13.81
N GLY A 341 48.63 -32.22 12.83
CA GLY A 341 48.51 -33.68 12.86
C GLY A 341 49.71 -34.40 12.27
N VAL A 342 49.49 -35.67 11.89
CA VAL A 342 50.57 -36.60 11.49
C VAL A 342 51.23 -36.21 10.16
N MET A 343 50.54 -35.45 9.31
CA MET A 343 51.09 -34.96 8.04
C MET A 343 51.75 -33.57 8.17
N GLY A 344 51.66 -32.95 9.36
CA GLY A 344 52.29 -31.69 9.69
C GLY A 344 53.75 -31.84 10.12
N ALA A 345 54.49 -30.73 10.06
CA ALA A 345 55.84 -30.66 10.62
C ALA A 345 55.80 -30.66 12.16
N PRO A 346 56.74 -31.33 12.85
CA PRO A 346 56.85 -31.20 14.30
C PRO A 346 57.24 -29.75 14.69
N PRO A 347 56.84 -29.28 15.89
CA PRO A 347 57.27 -27.99 16.39
C PRO A 347 58.79 -27.96 16.58
N THR A 348 59.44 -26.91 16.07
CA THR A 348 60.88 -26.70 16.24
C THR A 348 61.26 -26.47 17.71
N HIS A 349 60.37 -25.83 18.47
CA HIS A 349 60.54 -25.51 19.89
C HIS A 349 59.23 -25.84 20.65
N PRO A 350 58.99 -27.12 21.00
CA PRO A 350 57.72 -27.56 21.60
C PRO A 350 57.42 -26.89 22.95
N GLU A 351 58.41 -26.75 23.83
CA GLU A 351 58.22 -26.13 25.14
C GLU A 351 57.86 -24.64 25.04
N LEU A 352 58.43 -23.93 24.06
CA LEU A 352 58.09 -22.54 23.79
C LEU A 352 56.64 -22.42 23.30
N LEU A 353 56.24 -23.28 22.38
CA LEU A 353 54.86 -23.31 21.87
C LEU A 353 53.85 -23.54 23.01
N ASP A 354 54.15 -24.48 23.90
CA ASP A 354 53.30 -24.79 25.06
C ASP A 354 53.24 -23.64 26.05
N THR A 355 54.38 -23.04 26.35
CA THR A 355 54.46 -21.88 27.25
C THR A 355 53.65 -20.70 26.70
N LEU A 356 53.80 -20.40 25.41
CA LEU A 356 53.06 -19.32 24.76
C LEU A 356 51.55 -19.60 24.69
N ALA A 357 51.17 -20.85 24.46
CA ALA A 357 49.76 -21.25 24.43
C ALA A 357 49.10 -21.10 25.81
N VAL A 358 49.80 -21.51 26.88
CA VAL A 358 49.32 -21.33 28.27
C VAL A 358 49.25 -19.85 28.63
N GLU A 359 50.33 -19.08 28.40
CA GLU A 359 50.36 -17.63 28.67
C GLU A 359 49.24 -16.90 27.91
N PHE A 360 48.96 -17.27 26.66
CA PHE A 360 47.88 -16.64 25.91
C PHE A 360 46.50 -16.95 26.49
N ARG A 361 46.25 -18.22 26.83
CA ARG A 361 44.96 -18.67 27.39
C ARG A 361 44.70 -18.11 28.79
N GLU A 362 45.70 -18.12 29.67
CA GLU A 362 45.58 -17.68 31.07
C GLU A 362 45.47 -16.15 31.21
N ASN A 363 45.83 -15.41 30.17
CA ASN A 363 45.66 -13.96 30.12
C ASN A 363 44.49 -13.55 29.24
N ASP A 364 43.35 -14.25 29.43
CA ASP A 364 42.04 -13.96 28.85
C ASP A 364 42.02 -13.85 27.32
N TRP A 365 42.94 -14.53 26.63
CA TRP A 365 43.06 -14.47 25.17
C TRP A 365 43.29 -13.04 24.65
N ASP A 366 43.91 -12.16 25.45
CA ASP A 366 44.20 -10.77 25.07
C ASP A 366 45.24 -10.73 23.95
N ILE A 367 44.73 -10.57 22.73
CA ILE A 367 45.51 -10.50 21.50
C ILE A 367 46.55 -9.38 21.59
N LYS A 368 46.18 -8.18 22.07
CA LYS A 368 47.06 -7.02 22.12
C LYS A 368 48.22 -7.25 23.10
N ARG A 369 47.92 -7.84 24.26
CA ARG A 369 48.95 -8.23 25.23
C ARG A 369 49.88 -9.27 24.63
N PHE A 370 49.36 -10.26 23.92
CA PHE A 370 50.18 -11.31 23.31
C PHE A 370 51.13 -10.77 22.22
N TYR A 371 50.67 -9.89 21.33
CA TYR A 371 51.56 -9.21 20.38
C TYR A 371 52.62 -8.37 21.09
N LYS A 372 52.23 -7.64 22.16
CA LYS A 372 53.20 -6.88 22.95
C LYS A 372 54.27 -7.79 23.57
N LEU A 373 53.90 -8.96 24.09
CA LEU A 373 54.85 -9.95 24.60
C LEU A 373 55.86 -10.35 23.52
N MET A 374 55.39 -10.72 22.33
CA MET A 374 56.27 -11.09 21.21
C MET A 374 57.16 -9.93 20.77
N MET A 375 56.63 -8.72 20.60
CA MET A 375 57.38 -7.53 20.16
C MET A 375 58.40 -7.02 21.20
N MET A 376 58.14 -7.27 22.49
CA MET A 376 59.07 -6.93 23.57
C MET A 376 60.07 -8.05 23.86
N SER A 377 59.95 -9.21 23.22
CA SER A 377 60.89 -10.31 23.37
C SER A 377 62.30 -9.92 22.93
N ALA A 378 63.32 -10.60 23.46
CA ALA A 378 64.68 -10.47 22.95
C ALA A 378 64.74 -10.89 21.47
N THR A 379 64.00 -11.95 21.09
CA THR A 379 63.92 -12.50 19.73
C THR A 379 63.47 -11.47 18.70
N TYR A 380 62.38 -10.74 18.95
CA TYR A 380 61.90 -9.70 18.03
C TYR A 380 62.83 -8.49 17.97
N ARG A 381 63.44 -8.14 19.11
CA ARG A 381 64.37 -7.02 19.22
C ARG A 381 65.80 -7.36 18.78
N GLN A 382 66.04 -8.56 18.24
CA GLN A 382 67.34 -8.89 17.67
C GLN A 382 67.60 -8.00 16.46
N ALA A 383 68.54 -7.08 16.60
CA ALA A 383 69.03 -6.30 15.50
C ALA A 383 70.17 -7.07 14.81
N SER A 384 70.07 -7.22 13.48
CA SER A 384 71.21 -7.66 12.67
C SER A 384 72.21 -6.51 12.49
N ILE A 385 72.76 -6.03 13.61
CA ILE A 385 73.90 -5.13 13.60
C ILE A 385 75.13 -6.00 13.37
N THR A 386 75.77 -5.79 12.22
CA THR A 386 77.03 -6.44 11.86
C THR A 386 78.11 -5.99 12.84
N THR A 387 78.55 -6.90 13.70
CA THR A 387 79.75 -6.73 14.53
C THR A 387 80.94 -7.35 13.83
N PRO A 388 82.20 -6.93 14.10
CA PRO A 388 83.39 -7.55 13.51
C PRO A 388 83.44 -9.08 13.66
N GLN A 389 82.85 -9.63 14.74
CA GLN A 389 82.76 -11.08 14.98
C GLN A 389 81.67 -11.80 14.15
N LYS A 390 80.75 -11.08 13.50
CA LYS A 390 79.66 -11.65 12.67
C LYS A 390 79.95 -11.58 11.16
N LEU A 391 81.19 -11.21 10.79
CA LEU A 391 81.64 -11.02 9.40
C LEU A 391 82.34 -12.25 8.80
N GLU A 392 82.59 -13.29 9.61
CA GLU A 392 82.95 -14.64 9.16
C GLU A 392 81.70 -15.52 9.12
#